data_AF-A0A841DYL2-F1
#
_entry.id   AF-A0A841DYL2-F1
#
_cell.length_a   1.000
_cell.length_b   1.000
_cell.length_c   1.000
_cell.angle_alpha   90.00
_cell.angle_beta   90.00
_cell.angle_gamma   90.00
#
_symmetry.space_group_name_H-M   'P 1'
#
loop_
_entity.id
_entity.type
_entity.pdbx_description
1 polymer ?
#
loop_
_entity_poly.entity_id
_entity_poly.type
_entity_poly.pdbx_seq_one_letter_code
_entity_poly.pdbx_strand_id
1 'polypeptide(L)'
;MRILSARSPTLARALRRAAREGLTHVVLDGTLVHTDRLKADRPHFSGKHRGHGMNIQSIAGPDGTVLWTSGALAGKANDLTAARVWGILRALEKTGVLTPADKGYQGAEAAIVITPYKGRNKPEVQKQANRSHARLRGPGERANAQLTSWCILRKLRCSPSKAGRLVKAIAVLQNHHIAQATTG
;
A
#
# COMPACT_ATOMS: atom_id res chain seq x y z
N MET A 1 13.92 11.92 11.96
CA MET A 1 13.26 10.75 11.31
C MET A 1 12.97 9.57 12.23
N ARG A 2 13.87 9.14 13.14
CA ARG A 2 13.64 7.94 14.00
C ARG A 2 12.37 8.05 14.87
N ILE A 3 12.12 9.22 15.46
CA ILE A 3 10.98 9.47 16.37
C ILE A 3 9.63 9.35 15.64
N LEU A 4 9.49 9.98 14.46
CA LEU A 4 8.24 9.91 13.69
C LEU A 4 7.98 8.50 13.12
N SER A 5 9.01 7.83 12.61
CA SER A 5 8.85 6.45 12.12
C SER A 5 8.43 5.46 13.22
N ALA A 6 8.83 5.72 14.48
CA ALA A 6 8.45 4.90 15.63
C ALA A 6 6.97 5.09 16.04
N ARG A 7 6.34 6.20 15.61
CA ARG A 7 4.90 6.43 15.80
C ARG A 7 4.04 5.68 14.78
N SER A 8 4.63 5.18 13.70
CA SER A 8 3.92 4.34 12.74
C SER A 8 3.52 3.02 13.42
N PRO A 9 2.23 2.64 13.36
CA PRO A 9 1.78 1.41 14.01
C PRO A 9 2.42 0.18 13.37
N THR A 10 2.55 -0.91 14.13
CA THR A 10 2.78 -2.23 13.52
C THR A 10 1.54 -2.65 12.73
N LEU A 11 1.72 -3.50 11.70
CA LEU A 11 0.61 -4.03 10.90
C LEU A 11 -0.51 -4.62 11.78
N ALA A 12 -0.14 -5.47 12.74
CA ALA A 12 -1.09 -6.13 13.63
C ALA A 12 -1.87 -5.11 14.49
N ARG A 13 -1.22 -4.05 14.97
CA ARG A 13 -1.89 -2.96 15.72
C ARG A 13 -2.84 -2.17 14.82
N ALA A 14 -2.43 -1.85 13.60
CA ALA A 14 -3.25 -1.12 12.63
C ALA A 14 -4.53 -1.90 12.28
N LEU A 15 -4.39 -3.19 11.92
CA LEU A 15 -5.53 -4.03 11.55
C LEU A 15 -6.46 -4.34 12.74
N ARG A 16 -5.91 -4.60 13.94
CA ARG A 16 -6.75 -4.74 15.14
C ARG A 16 -7.54 -3.47 15.46
N ARG A 17 -6.94 -2.31 15.21
CA ARG A 17 -7.64 -1.03 15.38
C ARG A 17 -8.76 -0.89 14.35
N ALA A 18 -8.48 -1.14 13.07
CA ALA A 18 -9.48 -1.13 12.01
C ALA A 18 -10.68 -2.04 12.31
N ALA A 19 -10.42 -3.27 12.77
CA ALA A 19 -11.47 -4.20 13.16
C ALA A 19 -12.28 -3.70 14.37
N ARG A 20 -11.62 -3.17 15.41
CA ARG A 20 -12.29 -2.62 16.61
C ARG A 20 -13.13 -1.40 16.30
N GLU A 21 -12.66 -0.54 15.40
CA GLU A 21 -13.39 0.65 14.93
C GLU A 21 -14.49 0.30 13.91
N GLY A 22 -14.66 -0.98 13.57
CA GLY A 22 -15.74 -1.43 12.69
C GLY A 22 -15.59 -0.95 11.24
N LEU A 23 -14.36 -0.73 10.77
CA LEU A 23 -14.14 -0.31 9.38
C LEU A 23 -14.71 -1.36 8.42
N THR A 24 -15.54 -0.91 7.47
CA THR A 24 -16.22 -1.79 6.50
C THR A 24 -15.25 -2.52 5.59
N HIS A 25 -14.13 -1.89 5.27
CA HIS A 25 -13.03 -2.46 4.50
C HIS A 25 -11.74 -1.70 4.76
N VAL A 26 -10.62 -2.31 4.35
CA VAL A 26 -9.33 -1.64 4.21
C VAL A 26 -8.79 -1.87 2.80
N VAL A 27 -8.05 -0.94 2.23
CA VAL A 27 -7.47 -1.08 0.90
C VAL A 27 -6.02 -1.54 1.02
N LEU A 28 -5.68 -2.66 0.38
CA LEU A 28 -4.30 -3.11 0.20
C LEU A 28 -3.79 -2.64 -1.16
N ASP A 29 -2.67 -1.93 -1.14
CA ASP A 29 -2.08 -1.42 -2.36
C ASP A 29 -0.55 -1.30 -2.28
N GLY A 30 0.08 -1.40 -3.44
CA GLY A 30 1.53 -1.40 -3.60
C GLY A 30 1.96 -0.19 -4.41
N THR A 31 3.02 0.48 -3.97
CA THR A 31 3.57 1.64 -4.67
C THR A 31 5.08 1.57 -4.80
N LEU A 32 5.60 2.12 -5.90
CA LEU A 32 7.02 2.18 -6.18
C LEU A 32 7.57 3.56 -5.79
N VAL A 33 8.48 3.58 -4.83
CA VAL A 33 9.28 4.78 -4.52
C VAL A 33 10.50 4.77 -5.44
N HIS A 34 10.61 5.77 -6.32
CA HIS A 34 11.72 5.86 -7.27
C HIS A 34 13.07 6.10 -6.56
N THR A 35 14.10 5.41 -7.05
CA THR A 35 15.47 5.54 -6.57
C THR A 35 16.41 5.75 -7.74
N ASP A 36 17.37 6.66 -7.61
CA ASP A 36 18.43 6.83 -8.61
C ASP A 36 19.32 5.59 -8.70
N ARG A 37 19.87 5.31 -9.89
CA ARG A 37 20.76 4.17 -10.17
C ARG A 37 21.87 4.02 -9.12
N LEU A 38 21.79 2.98 -8.29
CA LEU A 38 22.97 2.43 -7.64
C LEU A 38 23.70 1.59 -8.70
N LYS A 39 24.99 1.87 -8.90
CA LYS A 39 25.85 1.40 -10.01
C LYS A 39 25.92 -0.13 -10.20
N ALA A 40 25.33 -0.92 -9.30
CA ALA A 40 25.36 -2.38 -9.28
C ALA A 40 24.01 -3.10 -9.50
N ASP A 41 22.85 -2.43 -9.57
CA ASP A 41 21.62 -3.06 -9.06
C ASP A 41 20.47 -3.32 -10.07
N ARG A 42 20.56 -4.44 -10.82
CA ARG A 42 19.43 -5.03 -11.58
C ARG A 42 18.18 -5.40 -10.73
N PRO A 43 18.25 -5.87 -9.46
CA PRO A 43 17.05 -6.29 -8.72
C PRO A 43 16.09 -5.14 -8.34
N HIS A 44 16.53 -3.88 -8.42
CA HIS A 44 15.68 -2.72 -8.14
C HIS A 44 14.86 -2.24 -9.34
N PHE A 45 15.12 -2.78 -10.54
CA PHE A 45 14.39 -2.40 -11.74
C PHE A 45 12.99 -3.04 -11.76
N SER A 46 11.95 -2.21 -11.74
CA SER A 46 10.58 -2.66 -11.90
C SER A 46 10.17 -2.57 -13.36
N GLY A 47 9.89 -3.73 -13.99
CA GLY A 47 9.37 -3.76 -15.36
C GLY A 47 8.00 -3.08 -15.50
N LYS A 48 7.15 -3.17 -14.47
CA LYS A 48 5.82 -2.53 -14.40
C LYS A 48 5.92 -1.01 -14.52
N HIS A 49 6.93 -0.41 -13.88
CA HIS A 49 7.12 1.04 -13.81
C HIS A 49 8.28 1.55 -14.68
N ARG A 50 8.94 0.66 -15.44
CA ARG A 50 10.11 0.93 -16.30
C ARG A 50 11.19 1.78 -15.62
N GLY A 51 11.43 1.54 -14.32
CA GLY A 51 12.34 2.36 -13.51
C GLY A 51 12.88 1.62 -12.30
N HIS A 52 13.98 2.12 -11.76
CA HIS A 52 14.53 1.63 -10.49
C HIS A 52 13.76 2.23 -9.32
N GLY A 53 13.44 1.39 -8.34
CA GLY A 53 12.77 1.84 -7.15
C GLY A 53 12.69 0.76 -6.09
N MET A 54 11.99 1.11 -5.02
CA MET A 54 11.70 0.22 -3.91
C MET A 54 10.19 0.05 -3.79
N ASN A 55 9.75 -1.21 -3.74
CA ASN A 55 8.35 -1.56 -3.56
C ASN A 55 7.98 -1.39 -2.08
N ILE A 56 6.96 -0.57 -1.83
CA ILE A 56 6.32 -0.34 -0.53
C ILE A 56 4.87 -0.83 -0.63
N GLN A 57 4.43 -1.53 0.40
CA GLN A 57 3.03 -1.93 0.59
C GLN A 57 2.38 -1.00 1.60
N SER A 58 1.10 -0.71 1.42
CA SER A 58 0.32 0.09 2.34
C SER A 58 -1.04 -0.52 2.61
N ILE A 59 -1.59 -0.18 3.77
CA ILE A 59 -2.98 -0.42 4.12
C ILE A 59 -3.61 0.94 4.39
N ALA A 60 -4.72 1.23 3.72
CA ALA A 60 -5.49 2.46 3.90
C ALA A 60 -6.93 2.18 4.37
N GLY A 61 -7.51 3.13 5.10
CA GLY A 61 -8.92 3.12 5.47
C GLY A 61 -9.83 3.55 4.32
N PRO A 62 -11.16 3.41 4.49
CA PRO A 62 -12.15 3.80 3.47
C PRO A 62 -12.19 5.32 3.24
N ASP A 63 -11.68 6.11 4.18
CA ASP A 63 -11.52 7.56 4.13
C ASP A 63 -10.22 8.00 3.43
N GLY A 64 -9.31 7.07 3.13
CA GLY A 64 -7.99 7.36 2.58
C GLY A 64 -6.91 7.61 3.64
N THR A 65 -7.22 7.41 4.93
CA THR A 65 -6.21 7.47 6.00
C THR A 65 -5.22 6.31 5.85
N VAL A 66 -3.91 6.58 5.89
CA VAL A 66 -2.88 5.53 5.79
C VAL A 66 -2.75 4.81 7.14
N LEU A 67 -3.30 3.62 7.24
CA LEU A 67 -3.29 2.84 8.49
C LEU A 67 -1.93 2.20 8.75
N TRP A 68 -1.22 1.80 7.70
CA TRP A 68 0.09 1.15 7.81
C TRP A 68 0.89 1.23 6.50
N THR A 69 2.23 1.24 6.61
CA THR A 69 3.16 1.05 5.49
C THR A 69 4.27 0.05 5.84
N SER A 70 4.71 -0.70 4.84
CA SER A 70 5.77 -1.70 4.98
C SER A 70 7.17 -1.07 5.03
N GLY A 71 8.19 -1.92 5.25
CA GLY A 71 9.55 -1.59 4.82
C GLY A 71 9.69 -1.64 3.30
N ALA A 72 10.81 -1.18 2.76
CA ALA A 72 11.07 -1.21 1.33
C ALA A 72 11.65 -2.54 0.88
N LEU A 73 11.07 -3.13 -0.17
CA LEU A 73 11.64 -4.25 -0.92
C LEU A 73 12.19 -3.77 -2.27
N ALA A 74 12.97 -4.60 -2.95
CA ALA A 74 13.47 -4.27 -4.29
C ALA A 74 12.30 -4.11 -5.27
N GLY A 75 12.35 -3.11 -6.16
CA GLY A 75 11.26 -2.76 -7.09
C GLY A 75 10.84 -3.86 -8.07
N LYS A 76 11.67 -4.89 -8.27
CA LYS A 76 11.33 -6.08 -9.06
C LYS A 76 10.33 -7.01 -8.34
N ALA A 77 10.27 -6.98 -7.01
CA ALA A 77 9.36 -7.82 -6.25
C ALA A 77 7.91 -7.48 -6.64
N ASN A 78 7.17 -8.48 -7.10
CA ASN A 78 5.75 -8.30 -7.39
C ASN A 78 4.96 -8.10 -6.08
N ASP A 79 3.78 -7.49 -6.21
CA ASP A 79 2.98 -7.05 -5.06
C ASP A 79 2.52 -8.24 -4.18
N LEU A 80 2.14 -9.37 -4.79
CA LEU A 80 1.79 -10.58 -4.05
C LEU A 80 2.96 -11.14 -3.23
N THR A 81 4.16 -11.20 -3.81
CA THR A 81 5.38 -11.63 -3.11
C THR A 81 5.70 -10.68 -1.96
N ALA A 82 5.59 -9.36 -2.19
CA ALA A 82 5.79 -8.38 -1.14
C ALA A 82 4.79 -8.57 0.01
N ALA A 83 3.51 -8.79 -0.30
CA ALA A 83 2.48 -9.05 0.70
C ALA A 83 2.75 -10.32 1.52
N ARG A 84 3.26 -11.39 0.88
CA ARG A 84 3.66 -12.63 1.56
C ARG A 84 4.87 -12.40 2.48
N VAL A 85 5.91 -11.73 1.99
CA VAL A 85 7.13 -11.41 2.77
C VAL A 85 6.80 -10.60 4.02
N TRP A 86 5.89 -9.62 3.90
CA TRP A 86 5.48 -8.79 5.03
C TRP A 86 4.37 -9.42 5.90
N GLY A 87 3.91 -10.64 5.58
CA GLY A 87 2.87 -11.35 6.33
C GLY A 87 1.50 -10.66 6.28
N ILE A 88 1.24 -9.86 5.25
CA ILE A 88 0.01 -9.04 5.14
C ILE A 88 -1.22 -9.92 5.05
N LEU A 89 -1.20 -10.92 4.17
CA LEU A 89 -2.35 -11.78 3.87
C LEU A 89 -2.82 -12.50 5.14
N ARG A 90 -1.89 -13.16 5.85
CA ARG A 90 -2.15 -13.82 7.13
C ARG A 90 -2.68 -12.87 8.20
N ALA A 91 -2.18 -11.64 8.25
CA ALA A 91 -2.63 -10.66 9.23
C ALA A 91 -4.06 -10.18 8.95
N LEU A 92 -4.40 -9.98 7.67
CA LEU A 92 -5.74 -9.58 7.24
C LEU A 92 -6.77 -10.68 7.48
N GLU A 93 -6.46 -11.94 7.13
CA GLU A 93 -7.33 -13.09 7.40
C GLU A 93 -7.74 -13.19 8.87
N LYS A 94 -6.78 -13.02 9.79
CA LYS A 94 -7.04 -13.03 11.23
C LYS A 94 -8.00 -11.94 11.69
N THR A 95 -8.11 -10.84 10.93
CA THR A 95 -9.01 -9.74 11.29
C THR A 95 -10.38 -9.84 10.64
N GLY A 96 -10.53 -10.64 9.57
CA GLY A 96 -11.79 -10.77 8.85
C GLY A 96 -12.24 -9.52 8.09
N VAL A 97 -11.41 -8.46 8.03
CA VAL A 97 -11.79 -7.20 7.38
C VAL A 97 -11.69 -7.35 5.86
N LEU A 98 -12.78 -7.01 5.15
CA LEU A 98 -12.83 -7.01 3.69
C LEU A 98 -11.69 -6.16 3.12
N THR A 99 -10.95 -6.69 2.15
CA THR A 99 -9.75 -6.04 1.63
C THR A 99 -9.73 -5.95 0.10
N PRO A 100 -10.26 -4.87 -0.51
CA PRO A 100 -10.07 -4.60 -1.92
C PRO A 100 -8.58 -4.38 -2.25
N ALA A 101 -8.07 -5.13 -3.22
CA ALA A 101 -6.67 -5.10 -3.66
C ALA A 101 -6.56 -5.08 -5.18
N ASP A 102 -5.39 -4.67 -5.69
CA ASP A 102 -5.15 -4.55 -7.12
C ASP A 102 -5.01 -5.94 -7.77
N LYS A 103 -4.95 -5.99 -9.10
CA LYS A 103 -4.80 -7.25 -9.84
C LYS A 103 -3.46 -7.97 -9.60
N GLY A 104 -2.47 -7.29 -9.03
CA GLY A 104 -1.16 -7.80 -8.63
C GLY A 104 -1.20 -8.68 -7.38
N TYR A 105 -2.30 -8.63 -6.62
CA TYR A 105 -2.56 -9.52 -5.47
C TYR A 105 -3.42 -10.74 -5.82
N GLN A 106 -3.73 -10.97 -7.11
CA GLN A 106 -4.44 -12.19 -7.49
C GLN A 106 -3.61 -13.43 -7.15
N GLY A 107 -4.25 -14.42 -6.54
CA GLY A 107 -3.56 -15.57 -5.92
C GLY A 107 -3.19 -15.33 -4.45
N ALA A 108 -3.77 -14.32 -3.81
CA ALA A 108 -3.61 -14.05 -2.38
C ALA A 108 -4.04 -15.23 -1.48
N GLU A 109 -4.83 -16.19 -1.96
CA GLU A 109 -5.39 -17.35 -1.20
C GLU A 109 -6.23 -16.96 0.04
N ALA A 110 -6.15 -15.71 0.48
CA ALA A 110 -6.96 -15.09 1.52
C ALA A 110 -8.31 -14.67 0.96
N ALA A 111 -9.38 -15.32 1.44
CA ALA A 111 -10.75 -15.08 1.01
C ALA A 111 -11.21 -13.61 1.19
N ILE A 112 -10.64 -12.91 2.17
CA ILE A 112 -10.94 -11.50 2.45
C ILE A 112 -10.31 -10.55 1.42
N VAL A 113 -9.32 -10.98 0.62
CA VAL A 113 -8.62 -10.14 -0.35
C VAL A 113 -9.35 -10.22 -1.69
N ILE A 114 -10.07 -9.16 -2.02
CA ILE A 114 -10.89 -9.10 -3.23
C ILE A 114 -10.13 -8.36 -4.33
N THR A 115 -9.95 -9.03 -5.46
CA THR A 115 -9.27 -8.50 -6.65
C THR A 115 -10.24 -8.42 -7.83
N PRO A 116 -10.01 -7.53 -8.81
CA PRO A 116 -10.94 -7.36 -9.91
C PRO A 116 -10.88 -8.53 -10.89
N TYR A 117 -11.97 -8.80 -11.61
CA TYR A 117 -12.02 -9.81 -12.67
C TYR A 117 -11.12 -9.43 -13.86
N LYS A 118 -10.25 -10.36 -14.30
CA LYS A 118 -9.35 -10.20 -15.46
C LYS A 118 -10.04 -10.59 -16.78
N GLY A 119 -9.46 -10.17 -17.91
CA GLY A 119 -9.89 -10.54 -19.26
C GLY A 119 -10.46 -9.38 -20.08
N ARG A 120 -10.47 -9.55 -21.41
CA ARG A 120 -11.19 -8.69 -22.37
C ARG A 120 -12.63 -9.23 -22.54
N ASN A 121 -13.55 -8.40 -23.03
CA ASN A 121 -14.94 -8.78 -23.34
C ASN A 121 -15.72 -9.39 -22.16
N LYS A 122 -15.51 -8.84 -20.95
CA LYS A 122 -16.19 -9.29 -19.74
C LYS A 122 -17.71 -9.09 -19.83
N PRO A 123 -18.53 -10.04 -19.29
CA PRO A 123 -19.96 -9.84 -19.12
C PRO A 123 -20.26 -8.56 -18.32
N GLU A 124 -21.44 -7.97 -18.53
CA GLU A 124 -21.77 -6.68 -17.90
C GLU A 124 -21.77 -6.77 -16.37
N VAL A 125 -22.20 -7.88 -15.79
CA VAL A 125 -22.14 -8.14 -14.34
C VAL A 125 -20.70 -8.04 -13.80
N GLN A 126 -19.71 -8.60 -14.50
CA GLN A 126 -18.31 -8.51 -14.09
C GLN A 126 -17.75 -7.09 -14.28
N LYS A 127 -18.23 -6.35 -15.28
CA LYS A 127 -17.86 -4.93 -15.45
C LYS A 127 -18.42 -4.09 -14.30
N GLN A 128 -19.68 -4.31 -13.92
CA GLN A 128 -20.31 -3.67 -12.76
C GLN A 128 -19.54 -3.96 -11.47
N ALA A 129 -19.21 -5.23 -11.21
CA ALA A 129 -18.39 -5.62 -10.06
C ALA A 129 -17.03 -4.92 -10.04
N ASN A 130 -16.35 -4.80 -11.18
CA ASN A 130 -15.08 -4.07 -11.29
C ASN A 130 -15.24 -2.57 -11.05
N ARG A 131 -16.36 -1.96 -11.47
CA ARG A 131 -16.65 -0.54 -11.18
C ARG A 131 -16.84 -0.32 -9.68
N SER A 132 -17.59 -1.19 -9.01
CA SER A 132 -17.76 -1.14 -7.54
C SER A 132 -16.44 -1.37 -6.81
N HIS A 133 -15.65 -2.35 -7.25
CA HIS A 133 -14.32 -2.63 -6.72
C HIS A 133 -13.38 -1.42 -6.85
N ALA A 134 -13.35 -0.77 -8.02
CA ALA A 134 -12.55 0.44 -8.23
C ALA A 134 -12.98 1.61 -7.32
N ARG A 135 -14.28 1.78 -7.07
CA ARG A 135 -14.79 2.80 -6.14
C ARG A 135 -14.29 2.57 -4.71
N LEU A 136 -14.31 1.32 -4.23
CA LEU A 136 -13.79 0.96 -2.91
C LEU A 136 -12.27 1.17 -2.81
N ARG A 137 -11.54 0.96 -3.90
CA ARG A 137 -10.08 1.18 -3.95
C ARG A 137 -9.66 2.64 -4.02
N GLY A 138 -10.47 3.51 -4.62
CA GLY A 138 -10.14 4.90 -4.88
C GLY A 138 -9.51 5.65 -3.70
N PRO A 139 -10.04 5.56 -2.47
CA PRO A 139 -9.43 6.18 -1.29
C PRO A 139 -8.00 5.70 -1.01
N GLY A 140 -7.74 4.39 -1.08
CA GLY A 140 -6.40 3.84 -0.87
C GLY A 140 -5.41 4.20 -1.98
N GLU A 141 -5.87 4.22 -3.23
CA GLU A 141 -5.06 4.66 -4.38
C GLU A 141 -4.68 6.14 -4.24
N ARG A 142 -5.61 6.99 -3.80
CA ARG A 142 -5.32 8.41 -3.49
C ARG A 142 -4.33 8.54 -2.34
N ALA A 143 -4.49 7.76 -1.27
CA ALA A 143 -3.58 7.77 -0.13
C ALA A 143 -2.14 7.45 -0.58
N ASN A 144 -1.98 6.46 -1.46
CA ASN A 144 -0.68 6.11 -2.05
C ASN A 144 -0.12 7.17 -2.98
N ALA A 145 -0.95 7.76 -3.85
CA ALA A 145 -0.53 8.86 -4.70
C ALA A 145 -0.01 10.05 -3.86
N GLN A 146 -0.72 10.41 -2.79
CA GLN A 146 -0.30 11.42 -1.84
C GLN A 146 1.00 11.05 -1.11
N LEU A 147 1.16 9.79 -0.67
CA LEU A 147 2.40 9.34 -0.04
C LEU A 147 3.60 9.55 -0.97
N THR A 148 3.45 9.22 -2.25
CA THR A 148 4.54 9.31 -3.24
C THR A 148 4.78 10.69 -3.83
N SER A 149 3.88 11.66 -3.61
CA SER A 149 4.02 13.03 -4.14
C SER A 149 5.08 13.86 -3.40
N TRP A 150 5.48 13.42 -2.20
CA TRP A 150 6.45 14.13 -1.37
C TRP A 150 7.80 14.27 -2.07
N CYS A 151 8.30 15.51 -2.14
CA CYS A 151 9.53 15.85 -2.86
C CYS A 151 10.73 14.98 -2.48
N ILE A 152 10.83 14.64 -1.19
CA ILE A 152 11.91 13.82 -0.63
C ILE A 152 11.96 12.41 -1.25
N LEU A 153 10.84 11.89 -1.76
CA LEU A 153 10.75 10.56 -2.37
C LEU A 153 11.08 10.54 -3.86
N ARG A 154 11.20 11.69 -4.53
CA ARG A 154 11.36 11.76 -6.00
C ARG A 154 12.75 11.34 -6.50
N LYS A 155 13.80 11.50 -5.68
CA LYS A 155 15.21 11.17 -6.03
C LYS A 155 15.93 10.54 -4.85
N LEU A 156 15.33 9.49 -4.29
CA LEU A 156 15.85 8.89 -3.08
C LEU A 156 17.21 8.20 -3.34
N ARG A 157 18.26 8.64 -2.65
CA ARG A 157 19.60 8.00 -2.65
C ARG A 157 19.92 7.45 -1.27
N CYS A 158 19.24 6.38 -0.87
CA CYS A 158 19.54 5.70 0.39
C CYS A 158 19.20 4.21 0.38
N SER A 159 19.62 3.52 1.43
CA SER A 159 19.33 2.10 1.61
C SER A 159 17.82 1.82 1.77
N PRO A 160 17.33 0.62 1.42
CA PRO A 160 15.93 0.23 1.62
C PRO A 160 15.41 0.43 3.03
N SER A 161 16.25 0.18 4.04
CA SER A 161 15.90 0.40 5.44
C SER A 161 15.70 1.88 5.80
N LYS A 162 16.42 2.80 5.14
CA LYS A 162 16.22 4.24 5.31
C LYS A 162 14.96 4.69 4.55
N ALA A 163 14.75 4.20 3.33
CA ALA A 163 13.56 4.47 2.54
C ALA A 163 12.26 4.07 3.27
N GLY A 164 12.21 2.85 3.82
CA GLY A 164 11.04 2.39 4.59
C GLY A 164 10.77 3.26 5.83
N ARG A 165 11.82 3.74 6.52
CA ARG A 165 11.65 4.66 7.66
C ARG A 165 11.12 6.04 7.23
N LEU A 166 11.58 6.55 6.08
CA LEU A 166 11.09 7.81 5.53
C LEU A 166 9.60 7.71 5.18
N VAL A 167 9.21 6.66 4.48
CA VAL A 167 7.80 6.38 4.13
C VAL A 167 6.92 6.29 5.37
N LYS A 168 7.35 5.57 6.41
CA LYS A 168 6.60 5.48 7.68
C LYS A 168 6.39 6.83 8.35
N ALA A 169 7.41 7.69 8.35
CA ALA A 169 7.29 9.03 8.91
C ALA A 169 6.38 9.93 8.05
N ILE A 170 6.48 9.83 6.73
CA ILE A 170 5.60 10.54 5.80
C ILE A 170 4.13 10.14 6.03
N ALA A 171 3.85 8.84 6.19
CA ALA A 171 2.50 8.37 6.50
C ALA A 171 1.94 8.99 7.79
N VAL A 172 2.76 9.10 8.85
CA VAL A 172 2.36 9.76 10.11
C VAL A 172 2.06 11.25 9.89
N LEU A 173 2.88 11.94 9.11
CA LEU A 173 2.68 13.37 8.81
C LEU A 173 1.45 13.61 7.93
N GLN A 174 1.24 12.79 6.91
CA GLN A 174 0.09 12.87 6.02
C GLN A 174 -1.23 12.72 6.79
N ASN A 175 -1.32 11.72 7.66
CA ASN A 175 -2.52 11.53 8.49
C ASN A 175 -2.74 12.71 9.45
N HIS A 176 -1.67 13.33 9.96
CA HIS A 176 -1.78 14.51 10.81
C HIS A 176 -2.36 15.71 10.05
N HIS A 177 -1.89 15.96 8.83
CA HIS A 177 -2.43 17.03 7.97
C HIS A 177 -3.90 16.78 7.61
N ILE A 178 -4.28 15.53 7.30
CA ILE A 178 -5.69 15.17 7.01
C ILE A 178 -6.56 15.45 8.24
N ALA A 179 -6.13 15.03 9.44
CA ALA A 179 -6.89 15.26 10.67
C ALA A 179 -7.09 16.76 10.95
N GLN A 180 -6.06 17.59 10.73
CA GLN A 180 -6.17 19.04 10.90
C GLN A 180 -7.11 19.70 9.89
N ALA A 181 -7.07 19.27 8.62
CA ALA A 181 -7.95 19.79 7.58
C ALA A 181 -9.43 19.40 7.74
N THR A 182 -9.73 18.36 8.55
CA THR A 182 -11.11 17.92 8.81
C THR A 182 -11.70 18.57 10.07
N THR A 183 -10.90 19.30 10.84
CA THR A 183 -11.29 19.89 12.13
C THR A 183 -11.49 21.42 12.07
N GLY A 184 -11.20 22.05 10.93
CA GLY A 184 -11.40 23.49 10.68
C GLY A 184 -12.50 23.73 9.67
#